data_AF-A0A2W4KWN3-F1
#
_entry.id   AF-A0A2W4KWN3-F1
#
_cell.length_a   1.000
_cell.length_b   1.000
_cell.length_c   1.000
_cell.angle_alpha   90.00
_cell.angle_beta   90.00
_cell.angle_gamma   90.00
#
_symmetry.space_group_name_H-M   'P 1'
#
loop_
_entity.id
_entity.type
_entity.pdbx_description
1 polymer ?
#
loop_
_entity_poly.entity_id
_entity_poly.type
_entity_poly.pdbx_seq_one_letter_code
_entity_poly.pdbx_strand_id
1 'polypeptide(L)' 'MVLRGPGGLDPPIGGRETEPRDPGAALERTRPLTTNLTAPDEACPTWRATYLRLLEFERELMDHVHLENYVLFPRALEGR' A
#
# COMPACT_ATOMS: atom_id res chain seq x y z
N MET A 1 8.96 -1.58 1.91
CA MET A 1 9.83 -1.82 3.09
C MET A 1 10.95 -2.78 2.72
N VAL A 2 12.18 -2.30 2.46
CA VAL A 2 13.52 -2.95 2.63
C VAL A 2 14.58 -1.84 2.49
N LEU A 3 15.48 -1.68 3.46
CA LEU A 3 16.69 -0.85 3.38
C LEU A 3 17.94 -1.74 3.56
N ARG A 4 19.01 -1.39 2.84
CA ARG A 4 20.21 -2.21 2.56
C ARG A 4 21.42 -1.78 3.41
N GLY A 5 22.11 -2.72 4.05
CA GLY A 5 23.45 -2.54 4.65
C GLY A 5 24.57 -3.15 3.77
N PRO A 6 25.84 -2.78 3.95
CA PRO A 6 26.91 -3.17 3.04
C PRO A 6 27.57 -4.49 3.45
N GLY A 7 27.25 -5.59 2.74
CA GLY A 7 28.03 -6.82 2.78
C GLY A 7 27.24 -8.10 2.50
N GLY A 8 27.42 -8.68 1.31
CA GLY A 8 27.25 -10.12 1.05
C GLY A 8 25.90 -10.63 0.54
N LEU A 9 25.89 -11.00 -0.75
CA LEU A 9 25.18 -12.12 -1.40
C LEU A 9 23.63 -12.20 -1.38
N ASP A 10 23.02 -11.53 -2.37
CA ASP A 10 21.96 -11.96 -3.30
C ASP A 10 21.47 -10.69 -4.05
N PRO A 11 20.91 -10.75 -5.28
CA PRO A 11 20.61 -9.53 -6.03
C PRO A 11 19.30 -8.90 -5.53
N PRO A 12 19.25 -7.64 -5.02
CA PRO A 12 17.96 -7.08 -4.62
C PRO A 12 17.87 -5.58 -4.90
N ILE A 13 18.37 -5.11 -6.04
CA ILE A 13 17.95 -3.87 -6.68
C ILE A 13 18.11 -4.10 -8.19
N GLY A 14 17.21 -4.86 -8.80
CA GLY A 14 17.31 -5.19 -10.22
C GLY A 14 16.52 -6.41 -10.67
N GLY A 15 16.14 -7.30 -9.74
CA GLY A 15 15.25 -8.44 -10.02
C GLY A 15 13.76 -8.11 -9.88
N ARG A 16 13.30 -6.99 -10.43
CA ARG A 16 11.85 -6.69 -10.50
C ARG A 16 11.48 -6.04 -11.84
N GLU A 17 11.86 -6.71 -12.92
CA GLU A 17 11.10 -6.63 -14.17
C GLU A 17 9.70 -7.22 -13.84
N THR A 18 8.52 -6.61 -14.03
CA THR A 18 8.07 -5.67 -15.07
C THR A 18 6.81 -4.87 -14.67
N GLU A 19 6.50 -4.65 -13.39
CA GLU A 19 5.31 -3.85 -13.05
C GLU A 19 5.51 -3.05 -11.76
N PRO A 20 5.34 -1.71 -11.76
CA PRO A 20 4.93 -1.02 -10.54
C PRO A 20 3.63 -1.70 -10.14
N ARG A 21 3.65 -2.55 -9.10
CA ARG A 21 2.41 -3.03 -8.52
C ARG A 21 1.75 -1.79 -7.96
N ASP A 22 0.85 -1.19 -8.73
CA ASP A 22 0.01 -0.11 -8.25
C ASP A 22 -0.63 -0.63 -6.96
N PRO A 23 -0.29 -0.05 -5.79
CA PRO A 23 -0.89 -0.49 -4.54
C PRO A 23 -2.40 -0.26 -4.56
N GLY A 24 -2.86 0.69 -5.38
CA GLY A 24 -4.26 0.88 -5.76
C GLY A 24 -4.86 -0.34 -6.46
N ALA A 25 -4.13 -1.05 -7.33
CA ALA A 25 -4.65 -2.23 -8.02
C ALA A 25 -5.05 -3.37 -7.07
N ALA A 26 -4.38 -3.49 -5.91
CA ALA A 26 -4.79 -4.45 -4.87
C ALA A 26 -6.10 -4.04 -4.17
N LEU A 27 -6.42 -2.74 -4.17
CA LEU A 27 -7.62 -2.14 -3.57
C LEU A 27 -8.72 -1.82 -4.60
N GLU A 28 -8.46 -1.94 -5.90
CA GLU A 28 -9.47 -1.68 -6.95
C GLU A 28 -10.69 -2.58 -6.78
N ARG A 29 -10.49 -3.81 -6.30
CA ARG A 29 -11.57 -4.77 -6.08
C ARG A 29 -12.39 -4.49 -4.82
N THR A 30 -11.89 -3.76 -3.83
CA THR A 30 -12.65 -3.47 -2.60
C THR A 30 -13.81 -2.52 -2.86
N ARG A 31 -13.64 -1.52 -3.72
CA ARG A 31 -14.68 -0.51 -4.03
C ARG A 31 -15.99 -1.11 -4.60
N PRO A 32 -15.98 -1.92 -5.67
CA PRO A 32 -17.22 -2.50 -6.19
C PRO A 32 -17.87 -3.53 -5.25
N LEU A 33 -17.07 -4.25 -4.44
CA LEU A 33 -17.59 -5.23 -3.48
C LEU A 33 -18.26 -4.59 -2.25
N THR A 34 -18.00 -3.31 -2.00
CA THR A 34 -18.43 -2.60 -0.78
C THR A 34 -19.32 -1.40 -1.06
N THR A 35 -19.83 -1.27 -2.29
CA THR A 35 -20.60 -0.09 -2.72
C THR A 35 -19.83 1.20 -2.41
N ASN A 36 -18.57 1.24 -2.82
CA ASN A 36 -17.64 2.33 -2.51
C ASN A 36 -17.46 2.60 -1.01
N LEU A 37 -17.43 1.55 -0.17
CA LEU A 37 -17.38 1.64 1.29
C LEU A 37 -18.58 2.38 1.90
N THR A 38 -19.73 2.37 1.22
CA THR A 38 -20.99 2.94 1.74
C THR A 38 -21.79 1.82 2.39
N ALA A 39 -21.90 1.86 3.72
CA ALA A 39 -22.70 0.89 4.45
C ALA A 39 -24.20 1.18 4.25
N PRO A 40 -25.04 0.17 4.00
CA PRO A 40 -26.49 0.35 3.89
C PRO A 40 -27.12 0.69 5.24
N ASP A 41 -28.38 1.13 5.24
CA ASP A 41 -29.07 1.58 6.45
C ASP A 41 -29.22 0.47 7.49
N GLU A 42 -29.49 -0.76 7.04
CA GLU A 42 -29.61 -1.96 7.85
C GLU A 42 -28.27 -2.50 8.39
N ALA A 43 -27.13 -1.90 8.01
CA ALA A 43 -25.83 -2.38 8.44
C ALA A 43 -25.67 -2.26 9.97
N CYS A 44 -25.31 -3.37 10.60
CA CYS A 44 -25.01 -3.42 12.03
C CYS A 44 -23.75 -2.58 12.37
N PRO A 45 -23.53 -2.23 13.64
CA PRO A 45 -22.38 -1.43 14.05
C PRO A 45 -21.03 -2.00 13.63
N THR A 46 -20.86 -3.33 13.67
CA THR A 46 -19.62 -4.00 13.28
C THR A 46 -19.34 -3.84 11.78
N TRP A 47 -20.35 -3.95 10.92
CA TRP A 47 -20.16 -3.75 9.48
C TRP A 47 -19.76 -2.30 9.18
N ARG A 48 -20.45 -1.32 9.77
CA ARG A 48 -20.12 0.10 9.62
C ARG A 48 -18.67 0.38 10.07
N ALA A 49 -18.27 -0.19 11.22
CA ALA A 49 -16.90 -0.09 11.71
C ALA A 49 -15.88 -0.67 10.73
N THR A 50 -16.16 -1.84 10.12
CA THR A 50 -15.29 -2.43 9.10
C THR A 50 -15.07 -1.50 7.91
N TYR A 51 -16.12 -0.86 7.40
CA TYR A 51 -15.98 0.07 6.25
C TYR A 51 -15.19 1.32 6.61
N LEU A 52 -15.40 1.87 7.81
CA LEU A 52 -14.61 3.00 8.31
C LEU A 52 -13.12 2.64 8.45
N ARG A 53 -12.82 1.46 8.99
CA ARG A 53 -11.45 0.96 9.15
C ARG A 53 -10.78 0.66 7.81
N LEU A 54 -11.55 0.15 6.84
CA LEU A 54 -11.04 -0.08 5.50
C LEU A 54 -10.70 1.24 4.80
N LEU A 55 -11.53 2.28 4.94
CA LEU A 55 -11.22 3.62 4.42
C LEU A 55 -9.93 4.20 5.01
N GLU A 56 -9.76 4.07 6.33
CA GLU A 56 -8.55 4.49 7.03
C GLU A 56 -7.32 3.71 6.56
N PHE A 57 -7.44 2.40 6.42
CA PHE A 57 -6.38 1.55 5.89
C PHE A 57 -5.98 1.93 4.46
N GLU A 58 -6.94 2.19 3.57
CA GLU A 58 -6.64 2.62 2.19
C GLU A 58 -5.84 3.93 2.18
N ARG A 59 -6.18 4.89 3.04
CA ARG A 59 -5.42 6.14 3.18
C ARG A 59 -3.99 5.87 3.68
N GLU A 60 -3.85 5.12 4.77
CA GLU A 60 -2.54 4.82 5.36
C GLU A 60 -1.62 4.07 4.39
N LEU A 61 -2.18 3.15 3.60
CA LEU A 61 -1.41 2.42 2.60
C LEU A 61 -0.91 3.35 1.49
N MET A 62 -1.73 4.30 1.03
CA MET A 62 -1.30 5.27 0.03
C MET A 62 -0.22 6.21 0.56
N ASP A 63 -0.35 6.67 1.81
CA ASP A 63 0.68 7.47 2.48
C ASP A 63 1.99 6.70 2.63
N HIS A 64 1.90 5.42 3.01
CA HIS A 64 3.06 4.52 3.10
C HIS A 64 3.78 4.41 1.75
N VAL A 65 3.05 4.11 0.68
CA VAL A 65 3.62 3.99 -0.67
C VAL A 65 4.25 5.30 -1.12
N HIS A 66 3.60 6.44 -0.84
CA HIS A 66 4.16 7.75 -1.16
C HIS A 66 5.50 7.97 -0.45
N LEU A 67 5.55 7.70 0.86
CA LEU A 67 6.79 7.83 1.64
C LEU A 67 7.90 6.93 1.08
N GLU A 68 7.57 5.68 0.72
CA GLU A 68 8.55 4.75 0.17
C GLU A 68 9.09 5.22 -1.18
N ASN A 69 8.20 5.53 -2.13
CA ASN A 69 8.57 5.84 -3.51
C ASN A 69 9.26 7.20 -3.65
N TYR A 70 8.85 8.20 -2.88
CA TYR A 70 9.31 9.57 -3.06
C TYR A 70 10.33 10.04 -2.02
N VAL A 71 10.50 9.31 -0.91
CA VAL A 71 11.43 9.70 0.14
C VAL A 71 12.43 8.60 0.45
N LEU A 72 11.98 7.40 0.82
CA LEU A 72 12.89 6.38 1.35
C LEU A 72 13.73 5.71 0.25
N PHE A 73 13.13 5.31 -0.87
CA PHE A 73 13.87 4.65 -1.96
C PHE A 73 14.87 5.58 -2.66
N PRO A 74 14.52 6.85 -3.00
CA PRO A 74 15.50 7.77 -3.58
C PRO A 74 16.72 7.93 -2.65
N ARG A 75 16.49 8.17 -1.35
CA ARG A 75 17.56 8.32 -0.36
C ARG A 75 18.43 7.07 -0.23
N ALA A 76 17.83 5.88 -0.28
CA ALA A 76 18.56 4.62 -0.18
C ALA A 76 19.42 4.34 -1.42
N LEU A 77 18.97 4.75 -2.61
CA LEU A 77 19.69 4.59 -3.86
C LEU A 77 20.81 5.62 -4.02
N GLU A 78 20.67 6.81 -3.44
CA GLU A 78 21.69 7.86 -3.44
C GLU A 78 22.89 7.56 -2.52
N GLY A 79 22.86 6.46 -1.74
CA GLY A 79 24.04 5.90 -1.08
C GLY A 79 24.70 6.79 -0.02
N ARG A 80 23.91 7.51 0.79
CA ARG A 80 24.39 8.19 2.00
C ARG A 80 24.08 7.39 3.26
#